data_AF-A0A3D3HI65-F1
#
_entry.id   AF-A0A3D3HI65-F1
#
_cell.length_a   1.000
_cell.length_b   1.000
_cell.length_c   1.000
_cell.angle_alpha   90.00
_cell.angle_beta   90.00
_cell.angle_gamma   90.00
#
_symmetry.space_group_name_H-M   'P 1'
#
loop_
_entity.id
_entity.type
_entity.pdbx_description
1 polymer ?
#
loop_
_entity_poly.entity_id
_entity_poly.type
_entity_poly.pdbx_seq_one_letter_code
_entity_poly.pdbx_strand_id
1 'polypeptide(L)'
;MRLTPHKNSNFYGFRQIMPTDSLELCFRQIKYICFHNLKNTAMEQKRSIWKETLNYGIILGLIGVGFSVLTYMFDLTFKTWIIWPSMLLSLVVLFLLLRSYRDHYNNGYISYGKSVGAGVVINVYAAVITAIYIYVLYAFIDPGLMDKSLAMAETKMLERGLPEEAVEKALEMQSKMMKPWFTALMGLINSVFYGLILSLIVSLFVMKKGNPLLDEEAEEPKQ
;
A
#
# COMPACT_ATOMS: atom_id res chain seq x y z
N MET A 1 -7.07 24.74 -53.26
CA MET A 1 -6.68 25.43 -52.01
C MET A 1 -7.62 24.98 -50.90
N ARG A 2 -7.24 23.95 -50.12
CA ARG A 2 -7.86 23.55 -48.86
C ARG A 2 -6.74 23.10 -47.93
N LEU A 3 -6.50 23.88 -46.88
CA LEU A 3 -5.54 23.60 -45.82
C LEU A 3 -6.25 22.73 -44.77
N THR A 4 -5.68 21.57 -44.45
CA THR A 4 -6.02 20.79 -43.25
C THR A 4 -5.06 21.17 -42.12
N PRO A 5 -5.52 21.15 -40.85
CA PRO A 5 -4.70 21.60 -39.72
C PRO A 5 -3.68 20.54 -39.30
N HIS A 6 -2.47 21.04 -39.03
CA HIS A 6 -1.28 20.33 -38.58
C HIS A 6 -1.50 19.70 -37.19
N LYS A 7 -1.46 18.36 -37.09
CA LYS A 7 -1.42 17.66 -35.80
C LYS A 7 0.03 17.59 -35.34
N ASN A 8 0.36 18.40 -34.35
CA ASN A 8 1.70 18.54 -33.77
C ASN A 8 2.12 17.21 -33.11
N SER A 9 3.08 16.52 -33.72
CA SER A 9 3.70 15.29 -33.26
C SER A 9 4.93 15.62 -32.43
N ASN A 10 4.81 15.73 -31.11
CA ASN A 10 5.95 15.74 -30.21
C ASN A 10 5.52 15.25 -28.82
N PHE A 11 5.38 13.93 -28.68
CA PHE A 11 5.34 13.25 -27.37
C PHE A 11 5.85 11.80 -27.48
N TYR A 12 6.94 11.60 -28.23
CA TYR A 12 7.66 10.33 -28.32
C TYR A 12 9.04 10.49 -27.66
N GLY A 13 9.07 10.58 -26.32
CA GLY A 13 10.32 10.83 -25.60
C GLY A 13 10.39 10.24 -24.19
N PHE A 14 9.58 9.22 -23.87
CA PHE A 14 9.57 8.63 -22.53
C PHE A 14 9.50 7.09 -22.51
N ARG A 15 9.84 6.43 -23.63
CA ARG A 15 9.70 4.96 -23.80
C ARG A 15 11.01 4.18 -23.70
N GLN A 16 12.01 4.68 -22.97
CA GLN A 16 13.32 4.00 -22.89
C GLN A 16 13.89 3.82 -21.48
N ILE A 17 13.05 3.78 -20.44
CA ILE A 17 13.52 3.37 -19.11
C ILE A 17 12.49 2.40 -18.54
N MET A 18 12.88 1.12 -18.49
CA MET A 18 12.24 -0.06 -17.84
C MET A 18 11.69 -1.11 -18.83
N PRO A 19 12.30 -2.32 -18.90
CA PRO A 19 11.77 -3.43 -19.69
C PRO A 19 10.41 -3.89 -19.13
N THR A 20 9.40 -3.90 -19.99
CA THR A 20 8.00 -4.24 -19.69
C THR A 20 7.79 -5.68 -19.24
N ASP A 21 8.75 -6.56 -19.50
CA ASP A 21 8.57 -8.00 -19.36
C ASP A 21 8.73 -8.49 -17.91
N SER A 22 9.59 -7.84 -17.12
CA SER A 22 9.80 -8.16 -15.71
C SER A 22 8.62 -7.74 -14.83
N LEU A 23 7.99 -6.62 -15.15
CA LEU A 23 6.77 -6.17 -14.48
C LEU A 23 5.61 -7.11 -14.79
N GLU A 24 5.39 -7.45 -16.06
CA GLU A 24 4.34 -8.41 -16.49
C GLU A 24 4.51 -9.80 -15.86
N LEU A 25 5.75 -10.31 -15.72
CA LEU A 25 6.00 -11.58 -15.02
C LEU A 25 5.67 -11.49 -13.52
N CYS A 26 6.03 -10.39 -12.87
CA CYS A 26 5.73 -10.16 -11.46
C CYS A 26 4.21 -9.99 -11.24
N PHE A 27 3.53 -9.27 -12.14
CA PHE A 27 2.07 -9.19 -12.19
C PHE A 27 1.43 -10.57 -12.40
N ARG A 28 1.99 -11.42 -13.28
CA ARG A 28 1.51 -12.80 -13.49
C ARG A 28 1.74 -13.68 -12.28
N GLN A 29 2.88 -13.58 -11.59
CA GLN A 29 3.17 -14.37 -10.38
C GLN A 29 2.31 -13.93 -9.20
N ILE A 30 2.14 -12.63 -8.97
CA ILE A 30 1.22 -12.09 -7.95
C ILE A 30 -0.22 -12.50 -8.28
N LYS A 31 -0.63 -12.42 -9.54
CA LYS A 31 -1.94 -12.88 -10.00
C LYS A 31 -2.08 -14.39 -9.79
N TYR A 32 -1.06 -15.20 -10.08
CA TYR A 32 -1.10 -16.66 -9.89
C TYR A 32 -1.17 -17.04 -8.41
N ILE A 33 -0.37 -16.41 -7.54
CA ILE A 33 -0.37 -16.62 -6.10
C ILE A 33 -1.69 -16.17 -5.47
N CYS A 34 -2.21 -15.00 -5.87
CA CYS A 34 -3.53 -14.52 -5.43
C CYS A 34 -4.65 -15.42 -5.94
N PHE A 35 -4.62 -15.84 -7.21
CA PHE A 35 -5.68 -16.59 -7.84
C PHE A 35 -5.73 -18.06 -7.38
N HIS A 36 -4.58 -18.68 -7.10
CA HIS A 36 -4.52 -20.08 -6.69
C HIS A 36 -4.96 -20.31 -5.23
N ASN A 37 -4.63 -19.40 -4.30
CA ASN A 37 -4.98 -19.56 -2.88
C ASN A 37 -6.45 -19.23 -2.52
N LEU A 38 -7.28 -18.77 -3.48
CA LEU A 38 -8.63 -18.26 -3.19
C LEU A 38 -9.78 -19.20 -3.59
N LYS A 39 -9.50 -20.38 -4.16
CA LYS A 39 -10.54 -21.26 -4.73
C LYS A 39 -11.42 -22.00 -3.69
N ASN A 40 -11.19 -21.84 -2.38
CA ASN A 40 -11.76 -22.72 -1.35
C ASN A 40 -12.89 -22.14 -0.47
N THR A 41 -13.51 -21.01 -0.79
CA THR A 41 -14.64 -20.50 0.03
C THR A 41 -15.84 -20.06 -0.81
N ALA A 42 -16.67 -21.04 -1.16
CA ALA A 42 -18.06 -20.85 -1.54
C ALA A 42 -18.95 -21.17 -0.33
N MET A 43 -19.51 -20.14 0.31
CA MET A 43 -20.79 -20.19 1.04
C MET A 43 -21.38 -18.78 1.02
N GLU A 44 -22.59 -18.69 0.48
CA GLU A 44 -23.35 -17.47 0.26
C GLU A 44 -24.11 -17.08 1.54
N GLN A 45 -23.59 -16.09 2.27
CA GLN A 45 -24.29 -15.41 3.36
C GLN A 45 -23.67 -14.03 3.51
N LYS A 46 -24.48 -12.95 3.49
CA LYS A 46 -24.11 -11.51 3.63
C LYS A 46 -22.65 -11.33 4.07
N ARG A 47 -21.72 -11.44 3.11
CA ARG A 47 -20.32 -11.65 3.47
C ARG A 47 -19.79 -10.33 4.02
N SER A 48 -19.17 -10.40 5.20
CA SER A 48 -18.56 -9.24 5.83
C SER A 48 -17.27 -8.90 5.08
N ILE A 49 -17.11 -7.63 4.69
CA ILE A 49 -15.90 -7.10 4.02
C ILE A 49 -14.64 -7.54 4.76
N TRP A 50 -14.69 -7.61 6.09
CA TRP A 50 -13.60 -8.08 6.96
C TRP A 50 -13.11 -9.50 6.66
N LYS A 51 -14.03 -10.42 6.35
CA LYS A 51 -13.65 -11.82 6.05
C LYS A 51 -13.14 -11.95 4.61
N GLU A 52 -13.78 -11.26 3.68
CA GLU A 52 -13.42 -11.33 2.25
C GLU A 52 -12.07 -10.69 1.97
N THR A 53 -11.72 -9.62 2.70
CA THR A 53 -10.47 -8.87 2.52
C THR A 53 -9.28 -9.44 3.29
N LEU A 54 -9.49 -10.41 4.20
CA LEU A 54 -8.46 -10.93 5.10
C LEU A 54 -7.23 -11.44 4.34
N ASN A 55 -7.43 -12.30 3.35
CA ASN A 55 -6.34 -12.89 2.56
C ASN A 55 -5.56 -11.81 1.82
N TYR A 56 -6.25 -10.82 1.26
CA TYR A 56 -5.62 -9.69 0.56
C TYR A 56 -4.79 -8.83 1.52
N GLY A 57 -5.29 -8.59 2.74
CA GLY A 57 -4.56 -7.88 3.79
C GLY A 57 -3.30 -8.60 4.24
N ILE A 58 -3.37 -9.93 4.40
CA ILE A 58 -2.21 -10.77 4.73
C ILE A 58 -1.16 -10.69 3.61
N ILE A 59 -1.58 -10.81 2.35
CA ILE A 59 -0.67 -10.71 1.20
C ILE A 59 0.01 -9.33 1.17
N LEU A 60 -0.75 -8.24 1.34
CA LEU A 60 -0.18 -6.90 1.37
C LEU A 60 0.83 -6.73 2.51
N GLY A 61 0.48 -7.19 3.71
CA GLY A 61 1.36 -7.15 4.88
C GLY A 61 2.65 -7.94 4.68
N LEU A 62 2.57 -9.16 4.14
CA LEU A 62 3.74 -10.00 3.89
C LEU A 62 4.65 -9.41 2.81
N ILE A 63 4.09 -8.85 1.74
CA ILE A 63 4.88 -8.15 0.71
C ILE A 63 5.57 -6.93 1.32
N GLY A 64 4.87 -6.16 2.16
CA GLY A 64 5.43 -5.00 2.87
C GLY A 64 6.58 -5.39 3.81
N VAL A 65 6.40 -6.44 4.61
CA VAL A 65 7.46 -6.98 5.49
C VAL A 65 8.63 -7.49 4.68
N GLY A 66 8.39 -8.27 3.61
CA GLY A 66 9.44 -8.77 2.73
C GLY A 66 10.27 -7.63 2.12
N PHE A 67 9.61 -6.57 1.65
CA PHE A 67 10.31 -5.36 1.19
C PHE A 67 11.12 -4.70 2.31
N SER A 68 10.58 -4.60 3.53
CA SER A 68 11.31 -4.02 4.67
C SER A 68 12.51 -4.85 5.10
N VAL A 69 12.45 -6.18 4.99
CA VAL A 69 13.59 -7.06 5.27
C VAL A 69 14.67 -6.86 4.21
N LEU A 70 14.29 -6.75 2.93
CA LEU A 70 15.25 -6.46 1.86
C LEU A 70 15.96 -5.12 2.09
N THR A 71 15.22 -4.05 2.42
CA THR A 71 15.85 -2.74 2.68
C THR A 71 16.76 -2.77 3.90
N TYR A 72 16.44 -3.58 4.92
CA TYR A 72 17.34 -3.83 6.05
C TYR A 72 18.61 -4.57 5.63
N MET A 73 18.50 -5.66 4.86
CA MET A 73 19.67 -6.44 4.41
C MET A 73 20.64 -5.65 3.53
N PHE A 74 20.13 -4.68 2.76
CA PHE A 74 20.95 -3.79 1.92
C PHE A 74 21.39 -2.49 2.61
N ASP A 75 21.14 -2.33 3.92
CA ASP A 75 21.43 -1.12 4.69
C ASP A 75 20.80 0.17 4.09
N LEU A 76 19.64 0.01 3.46
CA LEU A 76 18.88 1.10 2.82
C LEU A 76 17.83 1.71 3.74
N THR A 77 17.64 1.17 4.96
CA THR A 77 16.58 1.54 5.91
C THR A 77 16.48 3.04 6.15
N PHE A 78 17.62 3.74 6.26
CA PHE A 78 17.65 5.17 6.60
C PHE A 78 17.77 6.12 5.41
N LYS A 79 17.81 5.58 4.19
CA LYS A 79 17.92 6.40 2.97
C LYS A 79 16.56 6.97 2.60
N THR A 80 16.43 8.30 2.63
CA THR A 80 15.14 8.99 2.35
C THR A 80 14.50 8.60 1.01
N TRP A 81 15.31 8.27 0.00
CA TRP A 81 14.79 7.92 -1.33
C TRP A 81 14.04 6.58 -1.36
N ILE A 82 14.22 5.68 -0.37
CA ILE A 82 13.55 4.37 -0.30
C ILE A 82 12.04 4.48 -0.06
N ILE A 83 11.58 5.65 0.41
CA ILE A 83 10.16 5.95 0.63
C ILE A 83 9.39 5.89 -0.70
N TRP A 84 9.98 6.37 -1.79
CA TRP A 84 9.34 6.40 -3.12
C TRP A 84 9.03 5.00 -3.67
N PRO A 85 9.99 4.05 -3.77
CA PRO A 85 9.70 2.70 -4.22
C PRO A 85 8.78 1.94 -3.25
N SER A 86 8.89 2.18 -1.93
CA SER A 86 7.97 1.57 -0.95
C SER A 86 6.52 2.02 -1.18
N MET A 87 6.32 3.32 -1.40
CA MET A 87 5.00 3.89 -1.68
C MET A 87 4.44 3.39 -3.01
N LEU A 88 5.27 3.36 -4.06
CA LEU A 88 4.87 2.85 -5.38
C LEU A 88 4.48 1.37 -5.31
N LEU A 89 5.28 0.55 -4.62
CA LEU A 89 5.00 -0.86 -4.40
C LEU A 89 3.65 -1.05 -3.69
N SER A 90 3.43 -0.34 -2.59
CA SER A 90 2.20 -0.40 -1.82
C SER A 90 0.98 0.00 -2.67
N LEU A 91 1.11 1.05 -3.48
CA LEU A 91 0.04 1.52 -4.36
C LEU A 91 -0.32 0.50 -5.44
N VAL A 92 0.69 -0.05 -6.13
CA VAL A 92 0.49 -1.03 -7.21
C VAL A 92 -0.11 -2.32 -6.66
N VAL A 93 0.42 -2.84 -5.55
CA VAL A 93 -0.09 -4.06 -4.93
C VAL A 93 -1.51 -3.85 -4.44
N LEU A 94 -1.80 -2.74 -3.74
CA LEU A 94 -3.15 -2.42 -3.28
C LEU A 94 -4.14 -2.31 -4.45
N PHE A 95 -3.74 -1.67 -5.56
CA PHE A 95 -4.56 -1.61 -6.78
C PHE A 95 -4.90 -2.99 -7.34
N LEU A 96 -3.92 -3.90 -7.41
CA LEU A 96 -4.16 -5.27 -7.87
C LEU A 96 -5.09 -6.05 -6.94
N LEU A 97 -4.89 -5.91 -5.63
CA LEU A 97 -5.72 -6.59 -4.63
C LEU A 97 -7.17 -6.08 -4.68
N LEU A 98 -7.38 -4.76 -4.76
CA LEU A 98 -8.72 -4.17 -4.92
C LEU A 98 -9.37 -4.56 -6.24
N ARG A 99 -8.61 -4.60 -7.33
CA ARG A 99 -9.11 -5.06 -8.63
C ARG A 99 -9.53 -6.53 -8.56
N SER A 100 -8.72 -7.40 -7.94
CA SER A 100 -9.07 -8.81 -7.75
C SER A 100 -10.29 -8.97 -6.84
N TYR A 101 -10.38 -8.19 -5.77
CA TYR A 101 -11.55 -8.17 -4.88
C TYR A 101 -12.82 -7.79 -5.67
N ARG A 102 -12.75 -6.72 -6.48
CA ARG A 102 -13.85 -6.30 -7.35
C ARG A 102 -14.28 -7.41 -8.32
N ASP A 103 -13.32 -8.06 -8.95
CA ASP A 103 -13.61 -9.05 -9.99
C ASP A 103 -14.16 -10.37 -9.37
N HIS A 104 -13.80 -10.71 -8.13
CA HIS A 104 -14.25 -11.94 -7.45
C HIS A 104 -15.56 -11.80 -6.67
N TYR A 105 -15.78 -10.69 -5.97
CA TYR A 105 -16.91 -10.54 -5.03
C TYR A 105 -18.02 -9.64 -5.57
N ASN A 106 -17.71 -8.87 -6.60
CA ASN A 106 -18.52 -7.75 -7.06
C ASN A 106 -18.83 -7.84 -8.57
N ASN A 107 -18.58 -9.00 -9.19
CA ASN A 107 -18.83 -9.26 -10.62
C ASN A 107 -18.23 -8.19 -11.55
N GLY A 108 -17.09 -7.61 -11.16
CA GLY A 108 -16.40 -6.59 -11.95
C GLY A 108 -16.90 -5.14 -11.74
N TYR A 109 -17.87 -4.91 -10.84
CA TYR A 109 -18.44 -3.59 -10.56
C TYR A 109 -18.42 -3.23 -9.06
N ILE A 110 -17.75 -2.13 -8.71
CA ILE A 110 -17.66 -1.68 -7.33
C ILE A 110 -17.87 -0.17 -7.23
N SER A 111 -18.67 0.26 -6.27
CA SER A 111 -18.86 1.67 -5.94
C SER A 111 -17.66 2.22 -5.17
N TYR A 112 -17.49 3.55 -5.21
CA TYR A 112 -16.37 4.22 -4.54
C TYR A 112 -16.32 3.91 -3.04
N GLY A 113 -17.43 4.08 -2.32
CA GLY A 113 -17.46 3.81 -0.87
C GLY A 113 -17.13 2.36 -0.51
N LYS A 114 -17.58 1.39 -1.30
CA LYS A 114 -17.26 -0.03 -1.08
C LYS A 114 -15.79 -0.33 -1.36
N SER A 115 -15.19 0.26 -2.40
CA SER A 115 -13.77 0.07 -2.73
C SER A 115 -12.85 0.72 -1.69
N VAL A 116 -13.20 1.93 -1.21
CA VAL A 116 -12.46 2.59 -0.13
C VAL A 116 -12.55 1.76 1.16
N GLY A 117 -13.76 1.31 1.53
CA GLY A 117 -13.96 0.47 2.72
C GLY A 117 -13.15 -0.82 2.65
N ALA A 118 -13.15 -1.51 1.51
CA ALA A 118 -12.34 -2.71 1.31
C ALA A 118 -10.83 -2.40 1.42
N GLY A 119 -10.35 -1.32 0.80
CA GLY A 119 -8.94 -0.93 0.87
C GLY A 119 -8.47 -0.56 2.27
N VAL A 120 -9.29 0.13 3.05
CA VAL A 120 -8.95 0.46 4.45
C VAL A 120 -8.81 -0.82 5.27
N VAL A 121 -9.75 -1.77 5.14
CA VAL A 121 -9.70 -3.03 5.89
C VAL A 121 -8.48 -3.88 5.50
N ILE A 122 -8.15 -3.95 4.20
CA ILE A 122 -6.90 -4.59 3.72
C ILE A 122 -5.68 -3.95 4.39
N ASN A 123 -5.62 -2.62 4.44
CA ASN A 123 -4.52 -1.90 5.09
C ASN A 123 -4.47 -2.10 6.60
N VAL A 124 -5.61 -2.24 7.28
CA VAL A 124 -5.64 -2.55 8.73
C VAL A 124 -4.95 -3.89 9.01
N TYR A 125 -5.26 -4.94 8.25
CA TYR A 125 -4.59 -6.23 8.39
C TYR A 125 -3.09 -6.13 8.10
N ALA A 126 -2.72 -5.42 7.02
CA ALA A 126 -1.31 -5.21 6.68
C ALA A 126 -0.55 -4.41 7.77
N ALA A 127 -1.19 -3.41 8.36
CA ALA A 127 -0.62 -2.60 9.43
C ALA A 127 -0.37 -3.42 10.70
N VAL A 128 -1.28 -4.34 11.06
CA VAL A 128 -1.07 -5.25 12.20
C VAL A 128 0.13 -6.15 11.98
N ILE A 129 0.25 -6.78 10.79
CA ILE A 129 1.39 -7.64 10.44
C ILE A 129 2.70 -6.84 10.48
N THR A 130 2.68 -5.63 9.91
CA THR A 130 3.86 -4.75 9.87
C THR A 130 4.26 -4.29 11.28
N ALA A 131 3.30 -3.98 12.15
CA ALA A 131 3.57 -3.58 13.53
C ALA A 131 4.21 -4.71 14.35
N ILE A 132 3.74 -5.95 14.17
CA ILE A 132 4.37 -7.13 14.78
C ILE A 132 5.82 -7.26 14.30
N TYR A 133 6.06 -7.15 13.00
CA TYR A 133 7.41 -7.18 12.44
C TYR A 133 8.30 -6.06 13.00
N ILE A 134 7.82 -4.82 13.05
CA ILE A 134 8.56 -3.66 13.60
C ILE A 134 8.95 -3.92 15.05
N TYR A 135 8.02 -4.43 15.86
CA TYR A 135 8.32 -4.78 17.25
C TYR A 135 9.41 -5.85 17.34
N VAL A 136 9.32 -6.92 16.54
CA VAL A 136 10.32 -7.99 16.51
C VAL A 136 11.69 -7.47 16.05
N LEU A 137 11.71 -6.61 15.03
CA LEU A 137 12.92 -6.00 14.48
C LEU A 137 13.67 -5.21 15.56
N TYR A 138 12.99 -4.29 16.24
CA TYR A 138 13.63 -3.41 17.21
C TYR A 138 13.81 -4.02 18.61
N ALA A 139 13.03 -5.02 18.99
CA ALA A 139 13.15 -5.65 20.31
C ALA A 139 14.10 -6.86 20.32
N PHE A 140 14.18 -7.62 19.23
CA PHE A 140 14.90 -8.91 19.22
C PHE A 140 15.97 -9.03 18.14
N ILE A 141 15.73 -8.51 16.92
CA ILE A 141 16.67 -8.69 15.80
C ILE A 141 17.83 -7.70 15.91
N ASP A 142 17.53 -6.40 16.01
CA ASP A 142 18.53 -5.34 16.03
C ASP A 142 18.07 -4.16 16.91
N PRO A 143 18.25 -4.24 18.23
CA PRO A 143 17.95 -3.13 19.13
C PRO A 143 18.85 -1.91 18.87
N GLY A 144 20.07 -2.11 18.34
CA GLY A 144 20.99 -1.03 17.99
C GLY A 144 20.52 -0.15 16.83
N LEU A 145 19.53 -0.61 16.06
CA LEU A 145 18.90 0.19 15.01
C LEU A 145 18.18 1.43 15.57
N MET A 146 17.72 1.37 16.82
CA MET A 146 17.10 2.51 17.51
C MET A 146 18.14 3.60 17.80
N ASP A 147 19.31 3.22 18.32
CA ASP A 147 20.40 4.14 18.64
C ASP A 147 20.95 4.80 17.38
N LYS A 148 21.13 4.02 16.30
CA LYS A 148 21.48 4.56 14.97
C LYS A 148 20.46 5.58 14.49
N SER A 149 19.17 5.31 14.68
CA SER A 149 18.10 6.24 14.31
C SER A 149 18.16 7.55 15.10
N LEU A 150 18.51 7.51 16.40
CA LEU A 150 18.67 8.69 17.24
C LEU A 150 19.89 9.52 16.81
N ALA A 151 21.04 8.88 16.60
CA ALA A 151 22.25 9.55 16.12
C ALA A 151 22.05 10.22 14.75
N MET A 152 21.30 9.59 13.84
CA MET A 152 20.92 10.22 12.58
C MET A 152 19.92 11.37 12.75
N ALA A 153 19.02 11.28 13.72
CA ALA A 153 18.10 12.37 14.02
C ALA A 153 18.85 13.59 14.57
N GLU A 154 19.79 13.37 15.49
CA GLU A 154 20.71 14.38 16.03
C GLU A 154 21.47 15.09 14.91
N THR A 155 22.15 14.32 14.06
CA THR A 155 22.93 14.86 12.93
C THR A 155 22.06 15.75 12.04
N LYS A 156 20.84 15.30 11.71
CA LYS A 156 19.89 16.09 10.89
C LYS A 156 19.39 17.35 11.58
N MET A 157 19.30 17.38 12.91
CA MET A 157 18.90 18.58 13.65
C MET A 157 20.06 19.59 13.72
N LEU A 158 21.28 19.13 13.93
CA LEU A 158 22.48 19.96 13.89
C LEU A 158 22.71 20.56 12.49
N GLU A 159 22.53 19.76 11.43
CA GLU A 159 22.58 20.24 10.04
C GLU A 159 21.53 21.31 9.72
N ARG A 160 20.40 21.31 10.44
CA ARG A 160 19.35 22.33 10.35
C ARG A 160 19.67 23.59 11.15
N GLY A 161 20.79 23.64 11.86
CA GLY A 161 21.22 24.78 12.66
C GLY A 161 20.41 24.99 13.95
N LEU A 162 19.79 23.94 14.47
CA LEU A 162 19.12 24.02 15.78
C LEU A 162 20.16 24.22 16.90
N PRO A 163 19.86 25.04 17.92
CA PRO A 163 20.74 25.20 19.07
C PRO A 163 20.88 23.88 19.84
N GLU A 164 22.07 23.60 20.37
CA GLU A 164 22.39 22.32 21.04
C GLU A 164 21.41 21.97 22.17
N GLU A 165 21.02 22.96 22.98
CA GLU A 165 20.03 22.77 24.06
C GLU A 165 18.66 22.28 23.53
N ALA A 166 18.25 22.72 22.34
CA ALA A 166 17.01 22.27 21.71
C ALA A 166 17.15 20.85 21.13
N VAL A 167 18.35 20.51 20.63
CA VAL A 167 18.65 19.17 20.11
C VAL A 167 18.65 18.16 21.26
N GLU A 168 19.33 18.45 22.36
CA GLU A 168 19.38 17.57 23.54
C GLU A 168 17.97 17.29 24.08
N LYS A 169 17.16 18.35 24.26
CA LYS A 169 15.77 18.21 24.71
C LYS A 169 14.91 17.40 23.74
N ALA A 170 15.13 17.57 22.43
CA ALA A 170 14.42 16.80 21.41
C ALA A 170 14.81 15.32 21.44
N LEU A 171 16.10 15.00 21.59
CA LEU A 171 16.61 13.63 21.69
C LEU A 171 16.16 12.94 22.99
N GLU A 172 16.13 13.65 24.11
CA GLU A 172 15.63 13.11 25.37
C GLU A 172 14.14 12.72 25.25
N MET A 173 13.33 13.57 24.62
CA MET A 173 11.93 13.26 24.34
C MET A 173 11.80 12.11 23.32
N GLN A 174 12.62 12.11 22.27
CA GLN A 174 12.59 11.10 21.22
C GLN A 174 12.97 9.72 21.77
N SER A 175 14.01 9.61 22.59
CA SER A 175 14.43 8.34 23.20
C SER A 175 13.33 7.71 24.07
N LYS A 176 12.54 8.52 24.78
CA LYS A 176 11.38 8.06 25.58
C LYS A 176 10.24 7.53 24.71
N MET A 177 10.04 8.12 23.53
CA MET A 177 9.03 7.69 22.55
C MET A 177 9.52 6.55 21.66
N MET A 178 10.83 6.39 21.49
CA MET A 178 11.46 5.33 20.69
C MET A 178 11.59 4.00 21.48
N LYS A 179 10.55 3.63 22.23
CA LYS A 179 10.46 2.28 22.82
C LYS A 179 9.86 1.33 21.77
N PRO A 180 10.36 0.10 21.60
CA PRO A 180 9.89 -0.82 20.56
C PRO A 180 8.37 -1.01 20.52
N TRP A 181 7.72 -1.13 21.68
CA TRP A 181 6.26 -1.27 21.78
C TRP A 181 5.52 0.00 21.34
N PHE A 182 6.06 1.18 21.66
CA PHE A 182 5.45 2.47 21.31
C PHE A 182 5.66 2.77 19.83
N THR A 183 6.86 2.50 19.30
CA THR A 183 7.17 2.62 17.88
C THR A 183 6.30 1.71 17.03
N ALA A 184 6.06 0.46 17.46
CA ALA A 184 5.14 -0.45 16.78
C ALA A 184 3.68 0.06 16.82
N LEU A 185 3.22 0.57 17.96
CA LEU A 185 1.87 1.11 18.11
C LEU A 185 1.64 2.37 17.25
N MET A 186 2.57 3.34 17.32
CA MET A 186 2.51 4.54 16.49
C MET A 186 2.68 4.21 15.01
N GLY A 187 3.53 3.23 14.69
CA GLY A 187 3.67 2.67 13.36
C GLY A 187 2.34 2.14 12.82
N LEU A 188 1.62 1.35 13.62
CA LEU A 188 0.30 0.83 13.25
C LEU A 188 -0.70 1.95 12.93
N ILE A 189 -0.82 2.94 13.82
CA ILE A 189 -1.77 4.06 13.65
C ILE A 189 -1.42 4.84 12.38
N ASN A 190 -0.14 5.16 12.18
CA ASN A 190 0.34 5.85 10.99
C ASN A 190 0.07 5.02 9.73
N SER A 191 0.36 3.72 9.74
CA SER A 191 0.11 2.81 8.61
C SER A 191 -1.36 2.75 8.24
N VAL A 192 -2.28 2.73 9.20
CA VAL A 192 -3.73 2.76 8.92
C VAL A 192 -4.14 4.10 8.30
N PHE A 193 -3.63 5.22 8.82
CA PHE A 193 -3.91 6.55 8.27
C PHE A 193 -3.36 6.71 6.84
N TYR A 194 -2.12 6.30 6.59
CA TYR A 194 -1.55 6.26 5.24
C TYR A 194 -2.31 5.30 4.32
N GLY A 195 -2.70 4.13 4.83
CA GLY A 195 -3.51 3.15 4.12
C GLY A 195 -4.87 3.70 3.70
N LEU A 196 -5.49 4.55 4.53
CA LEU A 196 -6.71 5.26 4.19
C LEU A 196 -6.51 6.24 3.02
N ILE A 197 -5.44 7.04 3.05
CA ILE A 197 -5.10 7.96 1.94
C ILE A 197 -4.85 7.17 0.65
N LEU A 198 -4.06 6.10 0.72
CA LEU A 198 -3.81 5.24 -0.44
C LEU A 198 -5.09 4.59 -0.97
N SER A 199 -5.97 4.15 -0.08
CA SER A 199 -7.25 3.54 -0.46
C SER A 199 -8.15 4.54 -1.18
N LEU A 200 -8.18 5.81 -0.77
CA LEU A 200 -8.92 6.86 -1.48
C LEU A 200 -8.40 7.01 -2.91
N ILE A 201 -7.07 7.12 -3.08
CA ILE A 201 -6.44 7.29 -4.40
C ILE A 201 -6.72 6.08 -5.29
N VAL A 202 -6.44 4.86 -4.79
CA VAL A 202 -6.59 3.62 -5.57
C VAL A 202 -8.05 3.36 -5.95
N SER A 203 -8.99 3.67 -5.05
CA SER A 203 -10.42 3.46 -5.30
C SER A 203 -10.95 4.29 -6.47
N LEU A 204 -10.37 5.46 -6.74
CA LEU A 204 -10.73 6.26 -7.93
C LEU A 204 -10.43 5.52 -9.24
N PHE A 205 -9.35 4.74 -9.30
CA PHE A 205 -8.94 3.99 -10.49
C PHE A 205 -9.64 2.64 -10.61
N VAL A 206 -10.05 2.03 -9.49
CA VAL A 206 -10.70 0.70 -9.49
C VAL A 206 -12.21 0.80 -9.66
N MET A 207 -12.83 1.92 -9.25
CA MET A 207 -14.26 2.12 -9.35
C MET A 207 -14.75 1.93 -10.78
N LYS A 208 -15.74 1.05 -10.93
CA LYS A 208 -16.49 0.88 -12.18
C LYS A 208 -17.96 0.91 -11.82
N LYS A 209 -18.66 1.96 -12.26
CA LYS A 209 -20.11 2.05 -12.12
C LYS A 209 -20.75 1.01 -13.05
N GLY A 210 -21.72 0.25 -12.54
CA GLY A 210 -22.62 -0.56 -13.38
C GLY A 210 -23.28 0.36 -14.40
N ASN A 211 -23.46 -0.11 -15.64
CA ASN A 211 -24.19 0.65 -16.65
C ASN A 211 -25.68 0.56 -16.30
N PRO A 212 -26.35 1.63 -15.85
CA PRO A 212 -27.75 1.56 -15.40
C PRO A 212 -28.70 1.05 -16.49
N LEU A 213 -28.30 1.22 -17.76
CA LEU A 213 -29.10 0.90 -18.95
C LEU A 213 -29.22 -0.60 -19.24
N LEU A 214 -28.42 -1.48 -18.61
CA LEU A 214 -28.55 -2.94 -18.79
C LEU A 214 -29.34 -3.60 -17.66
N ASP A 215 -29.49 -2.91 -16.54
CA ASP A 215 -30.25 -3.41 -15.40
C ASP A 215 -31.76 -3.09 -15.57
N GLU A 216 -32.11 -2.08 -16.37
CA GLU A 216 -33.50 -1.72 -16.74
C GLU A 216 -34.15 -2.74 -17.71
N GLU A 217 -33.37 -3.45 -18.54
CA GLU A 217 -33.92 -4.47 -19.46
C GLU A 217 -34.30 -5.79 -18.77
N ALA A 218 -33.89 -6.00 -17.50
CA ALA A 218 -34.16 -7.23 -16.77
C ALA A 218 -35.46 -7.20 -15.92
N GLU A 219 -36.13 -6.04 -15.83
CA GLU A 219 -37.45 -5.90 -15.20
C GLU A 219 -38.56 -5.72 -16.25
N GLU A 220 -38.71 -6.67 -17.17
CA GLU A 220 -40.01 -6.79 -17.86
C GLU A 220 -41.08 -7.23 -16.84
N PRO A 221 -42.23 -6.53 -16.77
CA PRO A 221 -43.28 -6.84 -15.81
C PRO A 221 -43.88 -8.22 -16.12
N LYS A 222 -43.77 -9.14 -15.17
CA LYS A 222 -44.55 -10.38 -15.19
C LYS A 222 -46.04 -10.02 -15.14
N GLN A 223 -46.71 -10.17 -16.28
CA GLN A 223 -48.17 -10.11 -16.43
C GLN A 223 -48.85 -11.24 -15.64
#